data_AF-A0AA39NX19-F1
#
_entry.id   AF-A0AA39NX19-F1
#
_cell.length_a   1.000
_cell.length_b   1.000
_cell.length_c   1.000
_cell.angle_alpha   90.00
_cell.angle_beta   90.00
_cell.angle_gamma   90.00
#
_symmetry.space_group_name_H-M   'P 1'
#
loop_
_entity.id
_entity.type
_entity.pdbx_description
1 polymer ?
#
loop_
_entity_poly.entity_id
_entity_poly.type
_entity_poly.pdbx_seq_one_letter_code
_entity_poly.pdbx_strand_id
1 'polypeptide(L)'
;CSRCQSIYYCSKAHIAQDWPSHKAYCKRPMMTPSAPLTNKPLATSAGTNTFDAILFGVNETKPRLIKIPLSYGPIDEDEVGGMWQKLETKPYPRCYYVQTLGFDAPSLGYTLGLWIDDDFVVNESPLNRCIQTVTRGKATYHWSGNVFALRVQGLNQDFYEDAVMEEDLASLIPHFEDYNRE
;
A
#
# COMPACT_ATOMS: atom_id res chain seq x y z
N CYS A 1 -9.77 -19.41 9.71
CA CYS A 1 -10.33 -18.58 10.79
C CYS A 1 -10.01 -17.12 10.50
N SER A 2 -11.02 -16.30 10.23
CA SER A 2 -10.84 -14.87 9.93
C SER A 2 -10.28 -14.04 11.09
N ARG A 3 -10.38 -14.55 12.34
CA ARG A 3 -9.92 -13.85 13.54
C ARG A 3 -8.42 -13.99 13.81
N CYS A 4 -7.87 -15.19 13.66
CA CYS A 4 -6.46 -15.47 13.97
C CYS A 4 -5.60 -15.67 12.72
N GLN A 5 -6.22 -15.91 11.56
CA GLN A 5 -5.55 -16.24 10.28
C GLN A 5 -4.54 -17.40 10.36
N SER A 6 -4.52 -18.18 11.45
CA SER A 6 -3.53 -19.22 11.69
C SER A 6 -3.93 -20.61 11.15
N ILE A 7 -5.19 -20.79 10.77
CA ILE A 7 -5.75 -22.05 10.25
C ILE A 7 -6.76 -21.72 9.15
N TYR A 8 -6.76 -22.52 8.09
CA TYR A 8 -7.70 -22.44 6.96
C TYR A 8 -8.63 -23.65 6.96
N TYR A 9 -9.90 -23.42 6.63
CA TYR A 9 -10.93 -24.47 6.53
C TYR A 9 -11.54 -24.41 5.14
N CYS A 10 -11.89 -25.56 4.57
CA CYS A 10 -12.53 -25.60 3.25
C CYS A 10 -14.03 -25.24 3.27
N SER A 11 -14.65 -25.09 4.44
CA SER A 11 -16.05 -24.64 4.56
C SER A 11 -16.38 -24.06 5.95
N LYS A 12 -17.50 -23.33 6.04
CA LYS A 12 -18.07 -22.86 7.33
C LYS A 12 -18.42 -24.01 8.27
N ALA A 13 -18.86 -25.16 7.73
CA ALA A 13 -19.19 -26.33 8.52
C ALA A 13 -17.97 -26.86 9.29
N HIS A 14 -16.79 -26.85 8.66
CA HIS A 14 -15.57 -27.36 9.28
C HIS A 14 -14.99 -26.45 10.36
N ILE A 15 -15.11 -25.12 10.21
CA ILE A 15 -14.75 -24.21 11.31
C ILE A 15 -15.74 -24.31 12.46
N ALA A 16 -17.05 -24.48 12.19
CA ALA A 16 -18.04 -24.64 13.25
C ALA A 16 -17.81 -25.92 14.06
N GLN A 17 -17.44 -27.01 13.38
CA GLN A 17 -17.08 -28.27 14.01
C GLN A 17 -15.79 -28.17 14.85
N ASP A 18 -14.78 -27.45 14.37
CA ASP A 18 -13.51 -27.26 15.10
C ASP A 18 -13.56 -26.14 16.16
N TRP A 19 -14.56 -25.26 16.11
CA TRP A 19 -14.65 -24.07 16.96
C TRP A 19 -14.50 -24.34 18.48
N PRO A 20 -15.09 -25.41 19.06
CA PRO A 20 -14.92 -25.70 20.48
C PRO A 20 -13.46 -25.89 20.90
N SER A 21 -12.63 -26.47 20.03
CA SER A 21 -11.19 -26.67 20.24
C SER A 21 -10.39 -25.45 19.82
N HIS A 22 -10.71 -24.90 18.64
CA HIS A 22 -10.01 -23.76 18.05
C HIS A 22 -10.08 -22.51 18.93
N LYS A 23 -11.23 -22.23 19.56
CA LYS A 23 -11.40 -21.03 20.41
C LYS A 23 -10.43 -20.96 21.58
N ALA A 24 -9.91 -22.11 22.05
CA ALA A 24 -8.97 -22.16 23.18
C ALA A 24 -7.60 -21.55 22.84
N TYR A 25 -7.22 -21.56 21.55
CA TYR A 25 -5.93 -21.03 21.08
C TYR A 25 -6.06 -20.01 19.94
N CYS A 26 -7.29 -19.67 19.53
CA CYS A 26 -7.59 -18.62 18.55
C CYS A 26 -7.26 -17.23 19.11
N LYS A 27 -5.98 -16.84 19.03
CA LYS A 27 -5.49 -15.51 19.36
C LYS A 27 -5.47 -14.65 18.09
N ARG A 28 -5.89 -13.39 18.18
CA ARG A 28 -5.60 -12.43 17.10
C ARG A 28 -4.08 -12.45 16.87
N PRO A 29 -3.59 -12.36 15.62
CA PRO A 29 -2.17 -12.24 15.38
C PRO A 29 -1.65 -11.10 16.25
N MET A 30 -0.80 -11.42 17.23
CA MET A 30 -0.07 -10.41 17.95
C MET A 30 0.94 -9.88 16.94
N MET A 31 0.74 -8.65 16.46
CA MET A 31 1.78 -7.90 15.79
C MET A 31 2.97 -7.90 16.74
N THR A 32 4.04 -8.62 16.42
CA THR A 32 5.26 -8.62 17.21
C THR A 32 5.82 -7.21 17.19
N PRO A 33 5.86 -6.50 18.34
CA PRO A 33 6.36 -5.15 18.40
C PRO A 33 7.88 -5.21 18.58
N SER A 34 8.64 -4.99 17.51
CA SER A 34 10.05 -4.62 17.63
C SER A 34 10.18 -3.11 17.87
N ALA A 35 9.48 -2.56 18.87
CA ALA A 35 9.75 -1.25 19.47
C ALA A 35 8.78 -0.99 20.65
N PRO A 36 9.20 -0.30 21.73
CA PRO A 36 8.34 -0.08 22.90
C PRO A 36 7.20 0.92 22.60
N LEU A 37 5.98 0.42 22.79
CA LEU A 37 4.79 1.08 23.34
C LEU A 37 4.82 2.62 23.41
N THR A 38 4.16 3.26 22.45
CA THR A 38 3.25 4.37 22.77
C THR A 38 1.81 3.94 22.43
N ASN A 39 0.91 4.16 23.38
CA ASN A 39 -0.48 3.73 23.35
C ASN A 39 -1.21 4.29 22.11
N LYS A 40 -1.40 3.49 21.06
CA LYS A 40 -2.37 3.81 20.00
C LYS A 40 -3.75 3.33 20.47
N PRO A 41 -4.74 4.23 20.68
CA PRO A 41 -6.05 3.82 21.13
C PRO A 41 -6.75 2.96 20.09
N LEU A 42 -7.41 1.92 20.59
CA LEU A 42 -8.37 1.08 19.90
C LEU A 42 -9.42 1.98 19.21
N ALA A 43 -9.45 1.98 17.88
CA ALA A 43 -10.35 2.79 17.07
C ALA A 43 -11.82 2.45 17.39
N THR A 44 -12.42 3.25 18.26
CA THR A 44 -13.86 3.33 18.50
C THR A 44 -14.25 4.81 18.40
N SER A 45 -14.23 5.34 17.19
CA SER A 45 -14.90 6.59 16.81
C SER A 45 -14.79 6.72 15.29
N ALA A 46 -15.80 7.34 14.68
CA ALA A 46 -15.88 7.65 13.25
C ALA A 46 -14.81 8.68 12.84
N GLY A 47 -13.54 8.32 12.97
CA GLY A 47 -12.41 9.04 12.42
C GLY A 47 -12.05 8.43 11.06
N THR A 48 -11.98 9.28 10.03
CA THR A 48 -11.46 8.91 8.72
C THR A 48 -10.06 8.31 8.90
N ASN A 49 -9.92 7.00 8.72
CA ASN A 49 -8.60 6.38 8.74
C ASN A 49 -7.84 6.92 7.53
N THR A 50 -6.62 7.41 7.74
CA THR A 50 -5.79 7.95 6.67
C THR A 50 -4.41 7.33 6.75
N PHE A 51 -3.78 7.15 5.60
CA PHE A 51 -2.37 6.74 5.51
C PHE A 51 -1.53 7.87 4.94
N ASP A 52 -0.29 7.97 5.41
CA ASP A 52 0.73 8.80 4.78
C ASP A 52 1.21 8.15 3.49
N ALA A 53 1.03 8.85 2.36
CA ALA A 53 1.56 8.47 1.06
C ALA A 53 2.55 9.53 0.57
N ILE A 54 3.55 9.13 -0.20
CA ILE A 54 4.48 10.06 -0.85
C ILE A 54 3.85 10.50 -2.16
N LEU A 55 3.54 11.79 -2.29
CA LEU A 55 3.08 12.39 -3.54
C LEU A 55 4.24 13.02 -4.30
N PHE A 56 4.33 12.67 -5.58
CA PHE A 56 5.08 13.36 -6.61
C PHE A 56 4.11 14.23 -7.40
N GLY A 57 3.92 15.48 -6.95
CA GLY A 57 3.02 16.42 -7.60
C GLY A 57 3.55 16.83 -8.97
N VAL A 58 2.70 16.81 -9.99
CA VAL A 58 3.09 17.03 -11.39
C VAL A 58 3.79 18.38 -11.63
N ASN A 59 3.37 19.41 -10.89
CA ASN A 59 3.94 20.77 -10.94
C ASN A 59 4.89 21.07 -9.78
N GLU A 60 5.14 20.11 -8.90
CA GLU A 60 5.99 20.28 -7.73
C GLU A 60 7.45 19.92 -8.08
N THR A 61 8.41 20.43 -7.31
CA THR A 61 9.85 20.10 -7.50
C THR A 61 10.39 19.15 -6.45
N LYS A 62 9.62 18.90 -5.38
CA LYS A 62 9.98 18.04 -4.27
C LYS A 62 8.78 17.18 -3.87
N PRO A 63 8.99 15.91 -3.52
CA PRO A 63 7.93 15.05 -3.04
C PRO A 63 7.51 15.47 -1.63
N ARG A 64 6.29 15.16 -1.27
CA ARG A 64 5.73 15.46 0.07
C ARG A 64 4.80 14.36 0.54
N LEU A 65 4.63 14.25 1.85
CA LEU A 65 3.63 13.35 2.42
C LEU A 65 2.23 13.94 2.27
N ILE A 66 1.27 13.09 1.90
CA ILE A 66 -0.15 13.39 1.84
C ILE A 66 -0.93 12.34 2.61
N LYS A 67 -2.09 12.73 3.14
CA LYS A 67 -3.03 11.81 3.79
C LYS A 67 -4.00 11.26 2.74
N ILE A 68 -3.96 9.96 2.49
CA ILE A 68 -4.95 9.27 1.65
C ILE A 68 -6.05 8.70 2.55
N PRO A 69 -7.33 9.04 2.32
CA PRO A 69 -8.42 8.47 3.08
C PRO A 69 -8.60 6.97 2.77
N LEU A 70 -8.84 6.22 3.84
CA LEU A 70 -9.11 4.80 3.82
C LEU A 70 -10.56 4.57 4.26
N SER A 71 -11.29 3.83 3.43
CA SER A 71 -12.56 3.23 3.81
C SER A 71 -12.37 1.73 4.02
N TYR A 72 -13.05 1.16 5.02
CA TYR A 72 -13.16 -0.28 5.12
C TYR A 72 -14.40 -0.71 4.36
N GLY A 73 -14.29 -1.81 3.59
CA GLY A 73 -15.48 -2.46 3.04
C GLY A 73 -16.45 -2.86 4.17
N PRO A 74 -17.76 -2.96 3.89
CA PRO A 74 -18.70 -3.47 4.87
C PRO A 74 -18.21 -4.84 5.36
N ILE A 75 -18.23 -5.04 6.67
CA ILE A 75 -18.03 -6.36 7.27
C ILE A 75 -19.31 -7.13 6.91
N ASP A 76 -19.30 -7.84 5.79
CA ASP A 76 -20.38 -8.76 5.49
C ASP A 76 -20.22 -9.96 6.43
N GLU A 77 -21.16 -10.09 7.37
CA GLU A 77 -21.19 -11.18 8.35
C GLU A 77 -21.33 -12.56 7.66
N ASP A 78 -21.74 -12.57 6.40
CA ASP A 78 -21.89 -13.76 5.56
C ASP A 78 -20.65 -14.08 4.70
N GLU A 79 -19.68 -13.17 4.53
CA GLU A 79 -18.40 -13.45 3.87
C GLU A 79 -17.32 -13.97 4.84
N VAL A 80 -16.81 -15.17 4.55
CA VAL A 80 -15.69 -15.75 5.29
C VAL A 80 -14.39 -15.10 4.85
N GLY A 81 -14.02 -14.00 5.50
CA GLY A 81 -12.84 -13.21 5.14
C GLY A 81 -13.23 -12.18 4.06
N GLY A 82 -12.95 -10.90 4.21
CA GLY A 82 -12.16 -10.22 5.22
C GLY A 82 -12.50 -8.73 5.23
N MET A 83 -11.97 -8.03 6.23
CA MET A 83 -11.88 -6.58 6.16
C MET A 83 -10.90 -6.26 5.03
N TRP A 84 -11.40 -5.89 3.86
CA TRP A 84 -10.57 -5.33 2.79
C TRP A 84 -10.52 -3.82 2.93
N GLN A 85 -9.32 -3.26 2.77
CA GLN A 85 -9.10 -1.83 2.81
C GLN A 85 -9.37 -1.24 1.43
N LYS A 86 -10.39 -0.42 1.30
CA LYS A 86 -10.70 0.31 0.08
C LYS A 86 -10.06 1.69 0.14
N LEU A 87 -8.94 1.82 -0.55
CA LEU A 87 -8.26 3.08 -0.77
C LEU A 87 -9.11 3.93 -1.75
N GLU A 88 -9.37 5.19 -1.43
CA GLU A 88 -9.96 6.11 -2.40
C GLU A 88 -8.89 6.53 -3.41
N THR A 89 -8.73 5.72 -4.46
CA THR A 89 -7.66 5.90 -5.44
C THR A 89 -8.02 6.85 -6.56
N LYS A 90 -9.26 7.29 -6.72
CA LYS A 90 -9.63 8.22 -7.79
C LYS A 90 -8.93 9.59 -7.58
N PRO A 91 -8.34 10.20 -8.63
CA PRO A 91 -8.43 9.87 -10.06
C PRO A 91 -7.33 8.93 -10.61
N TYR A 92 -6.65 8.13 -9.78
CA TYR A 92 -5.53 7.24 -10.14
C TYR A 92 -6.01 5.77 -10.31
N PRO A 93 -6.42 5.33 -11.51
CA PRO A 93 -7.06 4.03 -11.71
C PRO A 93 -6.10 2.85 -11.63
N ARG A 94 -4.78 3.04 -11.83
CA ARG A 94 -3.81 1.95 -11.87
C ARG A 94 -2.80 2.02 -10.74
N CYS A 95 -2.44 0.84 -10.24
CA CYS A 95 -1.38 0.63 -9.26
C CYS A 95 -0.32 -0.33 -9.84
N TYR A 96 0.96 0.04 -9.72
CA TYR A 96 2.11 -0.79 -10.04
C TYR A 96 2.85 -1.15 -8.75
N TYR A 97 3.26 -2.40 -8.60
CA TYR A 97 3.95 -2.85 -7.40
C TYR A 97 5.47 -2.91 -7.62
N VAL A 98 6.22 -2.35 -6.69
CA VAL A 98 7.68 -2.32 -6.68
C VAL A 98 8.16 -3.11 -5.48
N GLN A 99 8.84 -4.22 -5.76
CA GLN A 99 9.43 -5.13 -4.75
C GLN A 99 10.95 -5.24 -4.89
N THR A 100 11.50 -4.81 -6.03
CA THR A 100 12.92 -4.85 -6.36
C THR A 100 13.36 -3.51 -6.95
N LEU A 101 14.60 -3.13 -6.67
CA LEU A 101 15.23 -1.90 -7.16
C LEU A 101 15.90 -2.11 -8.52
N GLY A 102 15.13 -2.52 -9.52
CA GLY A 102 15.63 -2.86 -10.86
C GLY A 102 15.89 -4.35 -11.06
N PHE A 103 16.46 -4.71 -12.22
CA PHE A 103 16.53 -6.10 -12.70
C PHE A 103 17.39 -7.05 -11.84
N ASP A 104 18.38 -6.53 -11.11
CA ASP A 104 19.37 -7.35 -10.35
C ASP A 104 19.58 -6.88 -8.89
N ALA A 105 18.67 -6.06 -8.37
CA ALA A 105 18.85 -5.47 -7.05
C ALA A 105 18.21 -6.29 -5.92
N PRO A 106 18.71 -6.12 -4.68
CA PRO A 106 18.10 -6.74 -3.50
C PRO A 106 16.62 -6.41 -3.39
N SER A 107 15.83 -7.39 -2.93
CA SER A 107 14.44 -7.14 -2.57
C SER A 107 14.38 -6.10 -1.44
N LEU A 108 13.41 -5.18 -1.54
CA LEU A 108 13.15 -4.15 -0.53
C LEU A 108 12.71 -4.75 0.82
N GLY A 109 12.28 -6.02 0.86
CA GLY A 109 11.69 -6.64 2.05
C GLY A 109 10.24 -6.21 2.32
N TYR A 110 9.74 -5.22 1.58
CA TYR A 110 8.35 -4.76 1.55
C TYR A 110 7.93 -4.43 0.11
N THR A 111 6.63 -4.18 -0.10
CA THR A 111 6.09 -3.80 -1.41
C THR A 111 5.68 -2.32 -1.38
N LEU A 112 6.10 -1.55 -2.38
CA LEU A 112 5.58 -0.21 -2.65
C LEU A 112 4.56 -0.28 -3.78
N GLY A 113 3.35 0.20 -3.54
CA GLY A 113 2.39 0.47 -4.62
C GLY A 113 2.60 1.88 -5.15
N LEU A 114 2.68 2.03 -6.48
CA LEU A 114 2.67 3.31 -7.19
C LEU A 114 1.36 3.46 -7.92
N TRP A 115 0.59 4.47 -7.53
CA TRP A 115 -0.63 4.84 -8.22
C TRP A 115 -0.34 5.94 -9.23
N ILE A 116 -0.74 5.70 -10.47
CA ILE A 116 -0.53 6.61 -11.58
C ILE A 116 -1.84 6.86 -12.34
N ASP A 117 -1.88 7.98 -13.05
CA ASP A 117 -2.83 8.20 -14.12
C ASP A 117 -2.36 7.47 -15.38
N ASP A 118 -3.01 6.35 -15.71
CA ASP A 118 -2.66 5.54 -16.88
C ASP A 118 -3.32 6.05 -18.17
N ASP A 119 -4.30 6.96 -18.05
CA ASP A 119 -4.95 7.61 -19.19
C ASP A 119 -4.23 8.91 -19.58
N PHE A 120 -2.95 9.07 -19.19
CA PHE A 120 -2.18 10.30 -19.38
C PHE A 120 -2.13 10.79 -20.84
N VAL A 121 -2.17 9.88 -21.81
CA VAL A 121 -2.23 10.23 -23.25
C VAL A 121 -3.58 10.83 -23.63
N VAL A 122 -4.66 10.28 -23.08
CA VAL A 122 -6.04 10.76 -23.32
C VAL A 122 -6.30 12.06 -22.56
N ASN A 123 -5.71 12.20 -21.36
CA ASN A 123 -5.86 13.34 -20.47
C ASN A 123 -4.88 14.48 -20.77
N GLU A 124 -3.98 14.32 -21.74
CA GLU A 124 -2.86 15.24 -22.02
C GLU A 124 -2.08 15.62 -20.74
N SER A 125 -1.92 14.66 -19.83
CA SER A 125 -1.38 14.89 -18.50
C SER A 125 0.06 15.41 -18.60
N PRO A 126 0.41 16.51 -17.91
CA PRO A 126 1.72 17.13 -18.05
C PRO A 126 2.82 16.23 -17.48
N LEU A 127 4.05 16.43 -17.97
CA LEU A 127 5.23 15.75 -17.44
C LEU A 127 5.37 16.04 -15.94
N ASN A 128 5.62 14.99 -15.17
CA ASN A 128 5.81 15.08 -13.72
C ASN A 128 7.18 15.72 -13.41
N ARG A 129 7.16 17.03 -13.14
CA ARG A 129 8.35 17.81 -12.80
C ARG A 129 9.00 17.37 -11.50
N CYS A 130 8.22 16.79 -10.59
CA CYS A 130 8.75 16.31 -9.32
C CYS A 130 9.66 15.11 -9.57
N ILE A 131 9.19 14.10 -10.31
CA ILE A 131 9.99 12.93 -10.70
C ILE A 131 11.21 13.36 -11.53
N GLN A 132 11.03 14.26 -12.49
CA GLN A 132 12.15 14.80 -13.27
C GLN A 132 13.21 15.48 -12.39
N THR A 133 12.79 16.21 -11.36
CA THR A 133 13.69 16.92 -10.45
C THR A 133 14.44 15.95 -9.53
N VAL A 134 13.73 15.01 -8.88
CA VAL A 134 14.35 14.08 -7.93
C VAL A 134 15.31 13.10 -8.61
N THR A 135 15.03 12.71 -9.86
CA THR A 135 15.92 11.89 -10.68
C THR A 135 16.98 12.71 -11.42
N ARG A 136 16.97 14.04 -11.28
CA ARG A 136 17.86 14.97 -12.01
C ARG A 136 17.84 14.74 -13.53
N GLY A 137 16.67 14.38 -14.07
CA GLY A 137 16.46 14.09 -15.49
C GLY A 137 16.99 12.74 -15.97
N LYS A 138 17.35 11.82 -15.07
CA LYS A 138 17.85 10.48 -15.44
C LYS A 138 16.74 9.46 -15.71
N ALA A 139 15.49 9.74 -15.32
CA ALA A 139 14.35 8.90 -15.67
C ALA A 139 14.21 8.84 -17.20
N THR A 140 14.31 7.63 -17.76
CA THR A 140 14.15 7.38 -19.21
C THR A 140 12.67 7.39 -19.61
N TYR A 141 11.80 6.91 -18.72
CA TYR A 141 10.36 6.94 -18.92
C TYR A 141 9.77 8.33 -18.65
N HIS A 142 8.84 8.76 -19.51
CA HIS A 142 8.10 10.01 -19.34
C HIS A 142 6.97 9.84 -18.34
N TRP A 143 7.29 9.93 -17.06
CA TRP A 143 6.30 9.96 -15.99
C TRP A 143 5.43 11.22 -16.12
N SER A 144 4.12 11.02 -16.25
CA SER A 144 3.13 12.09 -16.44
C SER A 144 2.06 12.07 -15.36
N GLY A 145 1.43 13.22 -15.13
CA GLY A 145 0.40 13.39 -14.11
C GLY A 145 0.96 13.30 -12.69
N ASN A 146 0.06 13.33 -11.71
CA ASN A 146 0.43 13.10 -10.31
C ASN A 146 0.70 11.60 -10.10
N VAL A 147 1.71 11.29 -9.31
CA VAL A 147 2.06 9.92 -8.91
C VAL A 147 2.14 9.88 -7.41
N PHE A 148 1.54 8.89 -6.76
CA PHE A 148 1.76 8.68 -5.34
C PHE A 148 2.19 7.25 -5.02
N ALA A 149 2.97 7.10 -3.95
CA ALA A 149 3.45 5.82 -3.47
C ALA A 149 3.00 5.56 -2.03
N LEU A 150 2.63 4.31 -1.75
CA LEU A 150 2.20 3.83 -0.43
C LEU A 150 2.74 2.41 -0.20
N ARG A 151 3.03 2.05 1.05
CA ARG A 151 3.45 0.69 1.40
C ARG A 151 2.26 -0.27 1.36
N VAL A 152 2.49 -1.46 0.82
CA VAL A 152 1.51 -2.53 0.67
C VAL A 152 2.03 -3.77 1.41
N GLN A 153 1.19 -4.34 2.28
CA GLN A 153 1.55 -5.46 3.13
C GLN A 153 1.13 -6.80 2.49
N GLY A 154 2.13 -7.67 2.28
CA GLY A 154 1.94 -9.02 1.75
C GLY A 154 1.55 -9.07 0.27
N LEU A 155 1.26 -10.29 -0.22
CA LEU A 155 0.82 -10.52 -1.60
C LEU A 155 -0.68 -10.23 -1.81
N ASN A 156 -1.44 -10.06 -0.72
CA ASN A 156 -2.90 -10.04 -0.76
C ASN A 156 -3.51 -8.66 -1.02
N GLN A 157 -2.73 -7.63 -1.36
CA GLN A 157 -3.21 -6.34 -1.90
C GLN A 157 -4.26 -5.57 -1.06
N ASP A 158 -4.60 -6.04 0.14
CA ASP A 158 -5.73 -5.57 0.95
C ASP A 158 -5.30 -4.78 2.19
N PHE A 159 -4.00 -4.62 2.42
CA PHE A 159 -3.45 -3.99 3.62
C PHE A 159 -2.38 -2.97 3.25
N TYR A 160 -2.54 -1.74 3.75
CA TYR A 160 -1.61 -0.64 3.54
C TYR A 160 -0.91 -0.24 4.85
N GLU A 161 0.27 0.36 4.70
CA GLU A 161 1.07 0.94 5.78
C GLU A 161 1.50 2.35 5.41
N ASP A 162 1.76 3.18 6.41
CA ASP A 162 2.26 4.55 6.20
C ASP A 162 3.61 4.52 5.45
N ALA A 163 3.73 5.34 4.42
CA ALA A 163 4.97 5.56 3.71
C ALA A 163 5.95 6.35 4.59
N VAL A 164 7.21 5.91 4.58
CA VAL A 164 8.32 6.55 5.27
C VAL A 164 9.12 7.34 4.25
N MET A 165 8.99 8.67 4.29
CA MET A 165 9.57 9.58 3.29
C MET A 165 11.05 9.30 2.99
N GLU A 166 11.91 9.19 4.01
CA GLU A 166 13.35 9.03 3.78
C GLU A 166 13.71 7.67 3.16
N GLU A 167 13.10 6.59 3.64
CA GLU A 167 13.40 5.22 3.21
C GLU A 167 12.77 4.89 1.85
N ASP A 168 11.49 5.21 1.70
CA ASP A 168 10.74 4.88 0.49
C ASP A 168 11.18 5.78 -0.68
N LEU A 169 11.49 7.06 -0.44
CA LEU A 169 12.00 7.94 -1.51
C LEU A 169 13.37 7.48 -2.01
N ALA A 170 14.26 7.05 -1.11
CA ALA A 170 15.56 6.49 -1.48
C ALA A 170 15.41 5.24 -2.38
N SER A 171 14.31 4.52 -2.24
CA SER A 171 13.96 3.36 -3.06
C SER A 171 13.26 3.75 -4.37
N LEU A 172 12.37 4.74 -4.35
CA LEU A 172 11.60 5.16 -5.52
C LEU A 172 12.45 5.87 -6.59
N ILE A 173 13.46 6.66 -6.18
CA ILE A 173 14.34 7.37 -7.12
C ILE A 173 15.02 6.42 -8.11
N PRO A 174 15.80 5.40 -7.65
CA PRO A 174 16.44 4.46 -8.57
C PRO A 174 15.42 3.65 -9.39
N HIS A 175 14.24 3.35 -8.82
CA HIS A 175 13.16 2.72 -9.60
C HIS A 175 12.71 3.60 -10.77
N PHE A 176 12.49 4.90 -10.56
CA PHE A 176 12.13 5.82 -11.64
C PHE A 176 13.25 6.00 -12.68
N GLU A 177 14.51 5.90 -12.27
CA GLU A 177 15.68 5.97 -13.17
C GLU A 177 15.85 4.70 -14.03
N ASP A 178 15.42 3.54 -13.54
CA ASP A 178 15.55 2.23 -14.21
C ASP A 178 14.29 1.79 -14.96
N TYR A 179 13.14 2.39 -14.66
CA TYR A 179 11.87 1.97 -15.26
C TYR A 179 11.93 2.05 -16.79
N ASN A 180 11.74 0.90 -17.45
CA ASN A 180 11.78 0.75 -18.90
C ASN A 180 13.14 1.11 -19.54
N ARG A 181 14.23 0.99 -18.77
CA ARG A 181 15.61 1.01 -19.28
C ARG A 181 15.92 -0.38 -19.87
N GLU A 182 16.08 -0.43 -21.18
CA GLU A 182 16.54 -1.63 -21.92
C GLU A 182 18.03 -1.94 -21.64
#